data_AF-A0A819L4R5-F1
#
_entry.id   AF-A0A819L4R5-F1
#
_cell.length_a   1.000
_cell.length_b   1.000
_cell.length_c   1.000
_cell.angle_alpha   90.00
_cell.angle_beta   90.00
_cell.angle_gamma   90.00
#
_symmetry.space_group_name_H-M   'P 1'
#
loop_
_entity.id
_entity.type
_entity.pdbx_description
1 polymer ?
#
loop_
_entity_poly.entity_id
_entity_poly.type
_entity_poly.pdbx_seq_one_letter_code
_entity_poly.pdbx_strand_id
1 'polypeptide(L)'
;MSNAAQLYSIATNVNRYGSLIIFLFGSVGTVLNVIIFSIDRELKQNPCSRLFLSSSIAACVALFSGLPNRFLTSFGLDLMVQHDILCKFYMIILLCSLSCSASFIALVSIERWLNSSVEANYRIISSMKNVNRAIITTITVLVLCYSQMLYCHAANQKGSRGACAGINIVCLYLNDFIHLILFVIIPVGIMIIFGLLTLRNIKHSHHRIANIKTNQIDNNVRGGSQRQQSTLTALMLIQVCLLTICNLPAGIHKIYTTITENTYKSPEQRGIETIIFQLVYLLTYVGIALPFYLYTLTGKLFREALFRRYYLIFHRRRTNQSITIATKSRPNHVQINELQHE
;
A
#
# COMPACT_ATOMS: atom_id res chain seq x y z
N MET A 1 -25.20 21.04 -27.18
CA MET A 1 -25.01 20.37 -25.87
C MET A 1 -24.50 21.41 -24.90
N SER A 2 -25.06 21.53 -23.69
CA SER A 2 -24.58 22.50 -22.71
C SER A 2 -23.13 22.20 -22.29
N ASN A 3 -22.34 23.23 -21.98
CA ASN A 3 -20.95 23.08 -21.50
C ASN A 3 -20.88 22.15 -20.28
N ALA A 4 -21.89 22.17 -19.41
CA ALA A 4 -22.00 21.26 -18.26
C ALA A 4 -22.10 19.77 -18.65
N ALA A 5 -22.85 19.42 -19.70
CA ALA A 5 -22.96 18.03 -20.17
C ALA A 5 -21.63 17.51 -20.75
N GLN A 6 -20.87 18.38 -21.44
CA GLN A 6 -19.55 18.04 -21.94
C GLN A 6 -18.55 17.79 -20.80
N LEU A 7 -18.54 18.66 -19.77
CA LEU A 7 -17.69 18.49 -18.58
C LEU A 7 -17.98 17.17 -17.85
N TYR A 8 -19.26 16.81 -17.71
CA TYR A 8 -19.65 15.53 -17.11
C TYR A 8 -19.17 14.34 -17.93
N SER A 9 -19.34 14.37 -19.25
CA SER A 9 -18.83 13.33 -20.16
C SER A 9 -17.32 13.15 -20.03
N ILE A 10 -16.56 14.25 -19.99
CA ILE A 10 -15.10 14.22 -19.77
C ILE A 10 -14.77 13.57 -18.42
N ALA A 11 -15.45 13.96 -17.34
CA ALA A 11 -15.23 13.38 -16.02
C ALA A 11 -15.45 11.86 -16.01
N THR A 12 -16.53 11.38 -16.65
CA THR A 12 -16.82 9.94 -16.73
C THR A 12 -15.77 9.18 -17.53
N ASN A 13 -15.29 9.73 -18.64
CA ASN A 13 -14.22 9.12 -19.45
C ASN A 13 -12.89 9.07 -18.70
N VAL A 14 -12.52 10.15 -18.02
CA VAL A 14 -11.32 10.19 -17.17
C VAL A 14 -11.39 9.11 -16.08
N ASN A 15 -12.51 9.00 -15.38
CA ASN A 15 -12.69 7.96 -14.36
C ASN A 15 -12.65 6.55 -14.96
N ARG A 16 -13.28 6.33 -16.12
CA ARG A 16 -13.36 5.01 -16.77
C ARG A 16 -11.98 4.50 -17.20
N TYR A 17 -11.25 5.30 -17.99
CA TYR A 17 -9.93 4.90 -18.49
C TYR A 17 -8.86 4.96 -17.39
N GLY A 18 -8.90 6.00 -16.55
CA GLY A 18 -7.98 6.15 -15.43
C GLY A 18 -8.09 5.00 -14.43
N SER A 19 -9.31 4.64 -14.03
CA SER A 19 -9.53 3.53 -13.09
C SER A 19 -9.06 2.19 -13.67
N LEU A 20 -9.31 1.94 -14.96
CA LEU A 20 -8.88 0.71 -15.62
C LEU A 20 -7.35 0.59 -15.67
N ILE A 21 -6.66 1.65 -16.11
CA ILE A 21 -5.19 1.67 -16.17
C ILE A 21 -4.60 1.46 -14.78
N ILE A 22 -5.08 2.22 -13.78
CA ILE A 22 -4.57 2.10 -12.40
C ILE A 22 -4.89 0.73 -11.83
N PHE A 23 -6.05 0.15 -12.13
CA PHE A 23 -6.39 -1.19 -11.68
C PHE A 23 -5.44 -2.25 -12.26
N LEU A 24 -5.15 -2.20 -13.57
CA LEU A 24 -4.25 -3.15 -14.22
C LEU A 24 -2.83 -3.06 -13.66
N PHE A 25 -2.23 -1.86 -13.62
CA PHE A 25 -0.87 -1.71 -13.11
C PHE A 25 -0.82 -1.86 -11.58
N GLY A 26 -1.75 -1.26 -10.86
CA GLY A 26 -1.82 -1.33 -9.40
C GLY A 26 -2.03 -2.74 -8.87
N SER A 27 -2.91 -3.53 -9.49
CA SER A 27 -3.10 -4.94 -9.09
C SER A 27 -1.83 -5.76 -9.34
N VAL A 28 -1.20 -5.64 -10.51
CA VAL A 28 0.06 -6.33 -10.81
C VAL A 28 1.13 -5.97 -9.79
N GLY A 29 1.35 -4.67 -9.53
CA GLY A 29 2.38 -4.22 -8.59
C GLY A 29 2.12 -4.69 -7.16
N THR A 30 0.90 -4.51 -6.65
CA THR A 30 0.56 -4.91 -5.27
C THR A 30 0.59 -6.42 -5.07
N VAL A 31 0.08 -7.21 -6.03
CA VAL A 31 0.13 -8.68 -5.98
C VAL A 31 1.57 -9.18 -6.04
N LEU A 32 2.41 -8.63 -6.91
CA LEU A 32 3.82 -9.00 -6.98
C LEU A 32 4.56 -8.68 -5.68
N ASN A 33 4.30 -7.51 -5.08
CA ASN A 33 4.82 -7.17 -3.75
C ASN A 33 4.43 -8.23 -2.71
N VAL A 34 3.14 -8.58 -2.64
CA VAL A 34 2.64 -9.61 -1.71
C VAL A 34 3.36 -10.94 -1.95
N ILE A 35 3.51 -11.38 -3.20
CA ILE A 35 4.21 -12.64 -3.54
C ILE A 35 5.67 -12.60 -3.09
N ILE A 36 6.41 -11.53 -3.42
CA ILE A 36 7.84 -11.39 -3.10
C ILE A 36 8.05 -11.47 -1.59
N PHE A 37 7.33 -10.66 -0.82
CA PHE A 37 7.47 -10.64 0.64
C PHE A 37 6.89 -11.89 1.32
N SER A 38 5.90 -12.56 0.71
CA SER A 38 5.30 -13.78 1.25
C SER A 38 6.09 -15.05 0.96
N ILE A 39 7.07 -15.03 0.07
CA ILE A 39 7.86 -16.23 -0.28
C ILE A 39 9.26 -16.16 0.31
N ASP A 40 9.88 -14.98 0.32
CA ASP A 40 11.29 -14.88 0.71
C ASP A 40 11.51 -15.08 2.22
N ARG A 41 12.24 -16.14 2.58
CA ARG A 41 12.51 -16.51 3.98
C ARG A 41 13.39 -15.49 4.70
N GLU A 42 14.34 -14.86 4.00
CA GLU A 42 15.22 -13.85 4.59
C GLU A 42 14.45 -12.55 4.83
N LEU A 43 13.56 -12.17 3.90
CA LEU A 43 12.71 -11.00 4.09
C LEU A 43 11.67 -11.20 5.20
N LYS A 44 11.12 -12.41 5.38
CA LYS A 44 10.12 -12.71 6.42
C LYS A 44 10.62 -12.50 7.85
N GLN A 45 11.92 -12.61 8.07
CA GLN A 45 12.52 -12.44 9.40
C GLN A 45 12.77 -10.97 9.72
N ASN A 46 12.67 -10.06 8.74
CA ASN A 46 12.85 -8.64 8.95
C ASN A 46 11.53 -7.96 9.33
N PRO A 47 11.44 -7.27 10.48
CA PRO A 47 10.19 -6.65 10.91
C PRO A 47 9.66 -5.59 9.92
N CYS A 48 10.56 -4.85 9.28
CA CYS A 48 10.18 -3.87 8.27
C CYS A 48 9.57 -4.50 7.01
N SER A 49 10.07 -5.65 6.55
CA SER A 49 9.47 -6.36 5.42
C SER A 49 8.05 -6.84 5.73
N ARG A 50 7.77 -7.19 7.00
CA ARG A 50 6.43 -7.61 7.41
C ARG A 50 5.42 -6.46 7.41
N LEU A 51 5.86 -5.27 7.80
CA LEU A 51 5.04 -4.06 7.67
C LEU A 51 4.79 -3.70 6.20
N PHE A 52 5.81 -3.82 5.33
CA PHE A 52 5.63 -3.63 3.89
C PHE A 52 4.66 -4.64 3.25
N LEU A 53 4.74 -5.91 3.66
CA LEU A 53 3.77 -6.92 3.25
C LEU A 53 2.36 -6.53 3.69
N SER A 54 2.19 -6.12 4.94
CA SER A 54 0.89 -5.72 5.49
C SER A 54 0.32 -4.50 4.75
N SER A 55 1.17 -3.52 4.44
CA SER A 55 0.81 -2.36 3.59
C SER A 55 0.38 -2.80 2.20
N SER A 56 1.11 -3.74 1.58
CA SER A 56 0.78 -4.24 0.24
C SER A 56 -0.53 -5.04 0.20
N ILE A 57 -0.82 -5.81 1.25
CA ILE A 57 -2.12 -6.51 1.40
C ILE A 57 -3.25 -5.49 1.55
N ALA A 58 -3.08 -4.48 2.42
CA ALA A 58 -4.09 -3.44 2.60
C ALA A 58 -4.32 -2.62 1.32
N ALA A 59 -3.24 -2.27 0.59
CA ALA A 59 -3.31 -1.63 -0.71
C ALA A 59 -4.05 -2.48 -1.75
N CYS A 60 -3.79 -3.80 -1.78
CA CYS A 60 -4.50 -4.74 -2.64
C CYS A 60 -6.00 -4.72 -2.32
N VAL A 61 -6.38 -4.88 -1.04
CA VAL A 61 -7.78 -4.82 -0.62
C VAL A 61 -8.43 -3.50 -1.05
N ALA A 62 -7.76 -2.35 -0.84
CA ALA A 62 -8.27 -1.04 -1.23
C ALA A 62 -8.50 -0.91 -2.75
N LEU A 63 -7.58 -1.43 -3.57
CA LEU A 63 -7.70 -1.42 -5.03
C LEU A 63 -8.85 -2.30 -5.51
N PHE A 64 -8.96 -3.52 -4.98
CA PHE A 64 -10.00 -4.48 -5.36
C PHE A 64 -11.38 -4.12 -4.82
N SER A 65 -11.48 -3.45 -3.68
CA SER A 65 -12.76 -2.92 -3.20
C SER A 65 -13.13 -1.64 -3.96
N GLY A 66 -12.21 -0.69 -4.11
CA GLY A 66 -12.53 0.66 -4.55
C GLY A 66 -12.68 0.84 -6.06
N LEU A 67 -11.71 0.37 -6.85
CA LEU A 67 -11.66 0.67 -8.29
C LEU A 67 -12.76 -0.05 -9.10
N PRO A 68 -13.10 -1.32 -8.86
CA PRO A 68 -14.18 -1.98 -9.58
C PRO A 68 -15.52 -1.25 -9.42
N ASN A 69 -15.85 -0.80 -8.21
CA ASN A 69 -17.08 -0.05 -7.98
C ASN A 69 -17.06 1.29 -8.75
N ARG A 70 -15.95 2.03 -8.72
CA ARG A 70 -15.82 3.27 -9.51
C ARG A 70 -15.94 3.06 -11.02
N PHE A 71 -15.40 1.94 -11.51
CA PHE A 71 -15.50 1.56 -12.92
C PHE A 71 -16.96 1.26 -13.28
N LEU A 72 -17.68 0.48 -12.46
CA LEU A 72 -19.08 0.15 -12.68
C LEU A 72 -20.01 1.38 -12.61
N THR A 73 -19.78 2.29 -11.66
CA THR A 73 -20.49 3.58 -11.58
C THR A 73 -20.35 4.38 -12.88
N SER A 74 -19.23 4.26 -13.61
CA SER A 74 -19.06 4.94 -14.90
C SER A 74 -19.97 4.41 -16.02
N PHE A 75 -20.60 3.25 -15.83
CA PHE A 75 -21.62 2.68 -16.72
C PHE A 75 -23.05 2.84 -16.18
N GLY A 76 -23.22 3.58 -15.06
CA GLY A 76 -24.51 3.71 -14.38
C GLY A 76 -24.92 2.45 -13.60
N LEU A 77 -23.99 1.51 -13.37
CA LEU A 77 -24.21 0.32 -12.56
C LEU A 77 -23.66 0.56 -11.15
N ASP A 78 -24.54 0.94 -10.23
CA ASP A 78 -24.17 1.14 -8.84
C ASP A 78 -24.70 -0.02 -7.97
N LEU A 79 -23.84 -1.01 -7.71
CA LEU A 79 -24.16 -2.16 -6.85
C LEU A 79 -24.54 -1.73 -5.42
N MET A 80 -24.05 -0.56 -4.98
CA MET A 80 -24.27 -0.01 -3.64
C MET A 80 -25.64 0.64 -3.45
N VAL A 81 -26.39 0.88 -4.54
CA VAL A 81 -27.76 1.44 -4.50
C VAL A 81 -28.74 0.43 -3.88
N GLN A 82 -28.54 -0.87 -4.12
CA GLN A 82 -29.57 -1.86 -3.80
C GLN A 82 -29.58 -2.30 -2.33
N HIS A 83 -28.45 -2.20 -1.62
CA HIS A 83 -28.29 -2.78 -0.29
C HIS A 83 -27.57 -1.83 0.68
N ASP A 84 -28.31 -1.33 1.67
CA ASP A 84 -27.80 -0.43 2.72
C ASP A 84 -26.63 -1.04 3.51
N ILE A 85 -26.77 -2.31 3.90
CA ILE A 85 -25.74 -3.06 4.62
C ILE A 85 -24.46 -3.16 3.77
N LEU A 86 -24.59 -3.43 2.47
CA LEU A 86 -23.45 -3.54 1.57
C LEU A 86 -22.71 -2.20 1.43
N CYS A 87 -23.45 -1.09 1.27
CA CYS A 87 -22.90 0.27 1.24
C CYS A 87 -22.06 0.58 2.49
N LYS A 88 -22.57 0.26 3.68
CA LYS A 88 -21.88 0.49 4.96
C LYS A 88 -20.59 -0.32 5.08
N PHE A 89 -20.66 -1.63 4.85
CA PHE A 89 -19.47 -2.49 4.93
C PHE A 89 -18.44 -2.16 3.85
N TYR A 90 -18.88 -1.85 2.64
CA TYR A 90 -18.02 -1.40 1.56
C TYR A 90 -17.19 -0.17 1.96
N MET A 91 -17.84 0.86 2.53
CA MET A 91 -17.14 2.07 2.95
C MET A 91 -16.13 1.81 4.08
N ILE A 92 -16.48 0.95 5.04
CA ILE A 92 -15.56 0.56 6.12
C ILE A 92 -14.34 -0.17 5.56
N ILE A 93 -14.55 -1.17 4.70
CA ILE A 93 -13.45 -1.93 4.09
C ILE A 93 -12.55 -1.00 3.27
N LEU A 94 -13.13 -0.12 2.45
CA LEU A 94 -12.38 0.80 1.61
C LEU A 94 -11.56 1.79 2.46
N LEU A 95 -12.20 2.51 3.39
CA LEU A 95 -11.51 3.54 4.18
C LEU A 95 -10.49 2.94 5.16
N CYS A 96 -10.81 1.79 5.75
CA CYS A 96 -9.89 1.09 6.64
C CYS A 96 -8.69 0.55 5.87
N SER A 97 -8.88 -0.04 4.68
CA SER A 97 -7.76 -0.57 3.88
C SER A 97 -6.82 0.53 3.36
N LEU A 98 -7.38 1.67 2.91
CA LEU A 98 -6.61 2.87 2.56
C LEU A 98 -5.76 3.36 3.75
N SER A 99 -6.40 3.51 4.92
CA SER A 99 -5.74 3.99 6.13
C SER A 99 -4.68 3.00 6.64
N CYS A 100 -4.98 1.70 6.66
CA CYS A 100 -4.02 0.66 7.02
C CYS A 100 -2.79 0.71 6.11
N SER A 101 -2.97 0.83 4.80
CA SER A 101 -1.86 0.93 3.84
C SER A 101 -0.90 2.07 4.21
N ALA A 102 -1.44 3.27 4.44
CA ALA A 102 -0.65 4.45 4.81
C ALA A 102 -0.03 4.32 6.21
N SER A 103 -0.79 3.89 7.22
CA SER A 103 -0.31 3.73 8.59
C SER A 103 0.80 2.68 8.70
N PHE A 104 0.75 1.59 7.92
CA PHE A 104 1.82 0.60 7.91
C PHE A 104 3.12 1.14 7.32
N ILE A 105 3.06 2.01 6.31
CA ILE A 105 4.26 2.71 5.82
C ILE A 105 4.80 3.68 6.88
N ALA A 106 3.93 4.34 7.62
CA ALA A 106 4.35 5.18 8.76
C ALA A 106 5.05 4.36 9.86
N LEU A 107 4.53 3.17 10.17
CA LEU A 107 5.20 2.23 11.08
C LEU A 107 6.54 1.73 10.53
N VAL A 108 6.68 1.57 9.21
CA VAL A 108 7.99 1.28 8.59
C VAL A 108 9.00 2.38 8.91
N SER A 109 8.61 3.66 8.86
CA SER A 109 9.50 4.77 9.19
C SER A 109 9.96 4.72 10.65
N ILE A 110 9.07 4.39 11.59
CA ILE A 110 9.41 4.19 13.00
C ILE A 110 10.38 3.02 13.16
N GLU A 111 10.06 1.89 12.54
CA GLU A 111 10.88 0.68 12.60
C GLU A 111 12.29 0.91 12.04
N ARG A 112 12.41 1.75 11.01
CA ARG A 112 13.69 2.11 10.41
C ARG A 112 14.49 3.06 11.28
N TRP A 113 13.83 3.99 11.95
CA TRP A 113 14.45 4.82 12.96
C TRP A 113 15.00 3.97 14.12
N LEU A 114 14.20 3.05 14.68
CA LEU A 114 14.62 2.14 15.75
C LEU A 114 15.87 1.33 15.35
N ASN A 115 15.87 0.77 14.14
CA ASN A 115 17.00 0.00 13.61
C ASN A 115 18.26 0.85 13.35
N SER A 116 18.09 2.12 12.98
CA SER A 116 19.20 3.05 12.73
C SER A 116 19.80 3.64 14.01
N SER A 117 19.11 3.50 15.15
CA SER A 117 19.53 4.11 16.40
C SER A 117 20.83 3.49 16.92
N VAL A 118 21.69 4.33 17.50
CA VAL A 118 22.98 3.91 18.07
C VAL A 118 22.77 3.09 19.35
N GLU A 119 21.78 3.49 20.14
CA GLU A 119 21.53 2.86 21.44
C GLU A 119 20.92 1.47 21.26
N ALA A 120 21.48 0.50 22.00
CA ALA A 120 21.02 -0.89 21.94
C ALA A 120 19.56 -1.03 22.42
N ASN A 121 19.15 -0.22 23.41
CA ASN A 121 17.82 -0.26 23.98
C ASN A 121 16.72 0.01 22.94
N TYR A 122 16.91 1.02 22.07
CA TYR A 122 15.96 1.29 20.98
C TYR A 122 15.94 0.18 19.92
N ARG A 123 17.08 -0.45 19.63
CA ARG A 123 17.16 -1.55 18.67
C ARG A 123 16.45 -2.82 19.16
N ILE A 124 16.45 -3.09 20.46
CA ILE A 124 15.76 -4.26 21.04
C ILE A 124 14.24 -4.14 20.89
N ILE A 125 13.70 -2.92 20.79
CA ILE A 125 12.27 -2.68 20.57
C ILE A 125 11.84 -3.14 19.18
N SER A 126 12.73 -3.07 18.19
CA SER A 126 12.55 -3.64 16.85
C SER A 126 12.53 -5.17 16.94
N SER A 127 11.35 -5.72 17.15
CA SER A 127 11.13 -7.16 17.25
C SER A 127 9.88 -7.58 16.49
N MET A 128 9.89 -8.80 15.99
CA MET A 128 8.75 -9.36 15.25
C MET A 128 7.47 -9.41 16.09
N LYS A 129 7.60 -9.62 17.42
CA LYS A 129 6.47 -9.63 18.35
C LYS A 129 5.83 -8.25 18.44
N ASN A 130 6.65 -7.20 18.55
CA ASN A 130 6.17 -5.82 18.65
C ASN A 130 5.55 -5.36 17.33
N VAL A 131 6.14 -5.71 16.19
CA VAL A 131 5.55 -5.40 14.88
C VAL A 131 4.20 -6.07 14.68
N ASN A 132 4.06 -7.36 15.03
CA ASN A 132 2.76 -8.03 14.93
C ASN A 132 1.70 -7.39 15.85
N ARG A 133 2.09 -7.01 17.07
CA ARG A 133 1.21 -6.26 17.99
C ARG A 133 0.81 -4.91 17.38
N ALA A 134 1.77 -4.16 16.84
CA ALA A 134 1.50 -2.88 16.19
C ALA A 134 0.52 -3.02 15.01
N ILE A 135 0.69 -4.04 14.16
CA ILE A 135 -0.23 -4.32 13.04
C ILE A 135 -1.66 -4.55 13.56
N ILE A 136 -1.83 -5.44 14.55
CA ILE A 136 -3.15 -5.77 15.12
C ILE A 136 -3.77 -4.54 15.77
N THR A 137 -3.00 -3.79 16.57
CA THR A 137 -3.46 -2.56 17.22
C THR A 137 -3.89 -1.52 16.19
N THR A 138 -3.09 -1.27 15.15
CA THR A 138 -3.43 -0.31 14.09
C THR A 138 -4.72 -0.70 13.37
N ILE A 139 -4.89 -1.96 12.97
CA ILE A 139 -6.13 -2.43 12.33
C ILE A 139 -7.31 -2.23 13.27
N THR A 140 -7.19 -2.64 14.53
CA THR A 140 -8.27 -2.55 15.52
C THR A 140 -8.68 -1.11 15.75
N VAL A 141 -7.72 -0.19 15.95
CA VAL A 141 -7.98 1.23 16.14
C VAL A 141 -8.67 1.82 14.90
N LEU A 142 -8.18 1.52 13.70
CA LEU A 142 -8.79 2.04 12.46
C LEU A 142 -10.22 1.51 12.25
N VAL A 143 -10.47 0.23 12.50
CA VAL A 143 -11.83 -0.35 12.42
C VAL A 143 -12.76 0.33 13.42
N LEU A 144 -12.32 0.53 14.67
CA LEU A 144 -13.10 1.26 15.67
C LEU A 144 -13.37 2.70 15.25
N CYS A 145 -12.35 3.41 14.75
CA CYS A 145 -12.46 4.77 14.24
C CYS A 145 -13.24 4.91 12.92
N TYR A 146 -13.58 3.81 12.24
CA TYR A 146 -14.47 3.81 11.06
C TYR A 146 -15.81 3.14 11.34
N SER A 147 -16.03 2.62 12.56
CA SER A 147 -17.28 1.95 12.94
C SER A 147 -18.49 2.88 12.86
N GLN A 148 -18.30 4.19 13.03
CA GLN A 148 -19.37 5.19 12.87
C GLN A 148 -19.99 5.19 11.47
N MET A 149 -19.33 4.64 10.44
CA MET A 149 -19.91 4.49 9.11
C MET A 149 -21.14 3.58 9.09
N LEU A 150 -21.25 2.64 10.04
CA LEU A 150 -22.45 1.80 10.17
C LEU A 150 -23.72 2.61 10.46
N TYR A 151 -23.56 3.76 11.14
CA TYR A 151 -24.65 4.67 11.45
C TYR A 151 -24.74 5.83 10.46
N CYS A 152 -23.61 6.38 10.04
CA CYS A 152 -23.56 7.63 9.30
C CYS A 152 -23.82 7.53 7.79
N HIS A 153 -23.77 6.33 7.20
CA HIS A 153 -24.01 6.13 5.78
C HIS A 153 -25.34 5.43 5.52
N ALA A 154 -25.99 5.79 4.42
CA ALA A 154 -27.16 5.08 3.89
C ALA A 154 -27.11 4.94 2.37
N ALA A 155 -27.77 3.90 1.85
CA ALA A 155 -28.01 3.74 0.42
C ALA A 155 -29.17 4.62 -0.08
N ASN A 156 -29.11 5.06 -1.34
CA ASN A 156 -30.18 5.76 -2.07
C ASN A 156 -30.70 7.05 -1.44
N GLN A 157 -29.79 7.84 -0.88
CA GLN A 157 -30.18 9.13 -0.34
C GLN A 157 -30.55 10.11 -1.46
N LYS A 158 -31.76 10.69 -1.39
CA LYS A 158 -32.21 11.68 -2.38
C LYS A 158 -31.36 12.95 -2.28
N GLY A 159 -30.77 13.36 -3.40
CA GLY A 159 -29.95 14.58 -3.50
C GLY A 159 -28.47 14.42 -3.13
N SER A 160 -28.00 13.20 -2.82
CA SER A 160 -26.59 12.96 -2.50
C SER A 160 -25.70 12.73 -3.74
N ARG A 161 -24.40 13.00 -3.59
CA ARG A 161 -23.37 12.87 -4.64
C ARG A 161 -22.90 11.42 -4.90
N GLY A 162 -23.79 10.44 -4.76
CA GLY A 162 -23.47 9.04 -4.99
C GLY A 162 -24.47 8.07 -4.37
N ALA A 163 -24.38 6.81 -4.80
CA ALA A 163 -25.20 5.68 -4.35
C ALA A 163 -25.14 5.42 -2.83
N CYS A 164 -24.00 5.72 -2.21
CA CYS A 164 -23.72 5.49 -0.80
C CYS A 164 -23.14 6.77 -0.19
N ALA A 165 -23.93 7.51 0.57
CA ALA A 165 -23.59 8.84 1.05
C ALA A 165 -23.90 9.02 2.54
N GLY A 166 -23.35 10.09 3.12
CA GLY A 166 -23.57 10.44 4.52
C GLY A 166 -24.95 11.03 4.73
N ILE A 167 -25.69 10.52 5.72
CA ILE A 167 -27.10 10.86 5.96
C ILE A 167 -27.26 12.34 6.33
N ASN A 168 -26.34 12.87 7.13
CA ASN A 168 -26.38 14.23 7.67
C ASN A 168 -25.05 14.95 7.45
N ILE A 169 -25.08 16.29 7.40
CA ILE A 169 -23.88 17.14 7.31
C ILE A 169 -22.86 16.84 8.42
N VAL A 170 -23.33 16.56 9.64
CA VAL A 170 -22.46 16.19 10.77
C VAL A 170 -21.69 14.90 10.49
N CYS A 171 -22.35 13.91 9.89
CA CYS A 171 -21.72 12.65 9.50
C CYS A 171 -20.69 12.85 8.37
N LEU A 172 -20.96 13.77 7.44
CA LEU A 172 -20.01 14.13 6.37
C LEU A 172 -18.75 14.78 6.95
N TYR A 173 -18.91 15.78 7.83
CA TYR A 173 -17.78 16.39 8.53
C TYR A 173 -16.98 15.36 9.33
N LEU A 174 -17.66 14.56 10.15
CA LEU A 174 -17.00 13.54 10.98
C LEU A 174 -16.20 12.56 10.12
N ASN A 175 -16.79 12.03 9.05
CA ASN A 175 -16.11 11.15 8.10
C ASN A 175 -14.88 11.82 7.46
N ASP A 176 -15.04 13.04 6.95
CA ASP A 176 -13.99 13.71 6.20
C ASP A 176 -12.84 14.15 7.08
N PHE A 177 -13.11 14.60 8.30
CA PHE A 177 -12.07 14.90 9.30
C PHE A 177 -11.34 13.64 9.75
N ILE A 178 -12.06 12.57 10.08
CA ILE A 178 -11.44 11.28 10.45
C ILE A 178 -10.56 10.77 9.31
N HIS A 179 -11.06 10.82 8.08
CA HIS A 179 -10.28 10.43 6.91
C HIS A 179 -9.03 11.31 6.73
N LEU A 180 -9.17 12.63 6.76
CA LEU A 180 -8.04 13.55 6.64
C LEU A 180 -6.98 13.29 7.72
N ILE A 181 -7.40 13.12 8.98
CA ILE A 181 -6.49 12.93 10.10
C ILE A 181 -5.80 11.56 10.03
N LEU A 182 -6.57 10.48 9.90
CA LEU A 182 -6.05 9.11 10.00
C LEU A 182 -5.32 8.65 8.74
N PHE A 183 -5.76 9.07 7.55
CA PHE A 183 -5.17 8.64 6.27
C PHE A 183 -4.06 9.60 5.79
N VAL A 184 -4.17 10.90 6.07
CA VAL A 184 -3.24 11.90 5.53
C VAL A 184 -2.32 12.45 6.62
N ILE A 185 -2.86 13.18 7.61
CA ILE A 185 -2.06 13.99 8.53
C ILE A 185 -1.18 13.11 9.42
N ILE A 186 -1.75 12.11 10.10
CA ILE A 186 -1.01 11.27 11.06
C ILE A 186 0.08 10.45 10.33
N PRO A 187 -0.20 9.69 9.26
CA PRO A 187 0.83 8.93 8.57
C PRO A 187 1.95 9.82 8.03
N VAL A 188 1.61 10.93 7.37
CA VAL A 188 2.62 11.86 6.81
C VAL A 188 3.44 12.49 7.92
N GLY A 189 2.82 12.95 9.01
CA GLY A 189 3.52 13.52 10.15
C GLY A 189 4.53 12.56 10.77
N ILE A 190 4.11 11.31 11.02
CA ILE A 190 5.00 10.25 11.52
C ILE A 190 6.13 9.99 10.52
N MET A 191 5.83 9.86 9.23
CA MET A 191 6.83 9.57 8.20
C MET A 191 7.88 10.68 8.08
N ILE A 192 7.47 11.95 8.17
CA ILE A 192 8.39 13.11 8.17
C ILE A 192 9.28 13.08 9.42
N ILE A 193 8.67 12.99 10.62
CA ILE A 193 9.42 13.02 11.88
C ILE A 193 10.44 11.89 11.94
N PHE A 194 10.01 10.64 11.76
CA PHE A 194 10.91 9.49 11.85
C PHE A 194 11.83 9.35 10.64
N GLY A 195 11.44 9.86 9.47
CA GLY A 195 12.31 9.96 8.31
C GLY A 195 13.51 10.89 8.56
N LEU A 196 13.27 12.08 9.11
CA LEU A 196 14.31 13.04 9.49
C LEU A 196 15.21 12.49 10.61
N LEU A 197 14.63 11.83 11.61
CA LEU A 197 15.41 11.19 12.68
C LEU A 197 16.30 10.05 12.15
N THR A 198 15.78 9.24 11.23
CA THR A 198 16.56 8.18 10.57
C THR A 198 17.74 8.77 9.78
N LEU A 199 17.52 9.86 9.03
CA LEU A 199 18.60 10.55 8.32
C LEU A 199 19.68 11.08 9.27
N ARG A 200 19.28 11.67 10.40
CA ARG A 200 20.21 12.16 11.41
C ARG A 200 21.07 11.03 11.99
N ASN A 201 20.45 9.89 12.32
CA ASN A 201 21.15 8.71 12.83
C ASN A 201 22.15 8.15 11.82
N ILE A 202 21.76 8.07 10.54
CA ILE A 202 22.64 7.57 9.47
C ILE A 202 23.84 8.51 9.29
N LYS A 203 23.62 9.83 9.22
CA LYS A 203 24.73 10.81 9.12
C LYS A 203 25.70 10.69 10.29
N HIS A 204 25.17 10.60 11.52
CA HIS A 204 25.99 10.43 12.71
C HIS A 204 26.79 9.11 12.69
N SER A 205 26.17 8.01 12.25
CA SER A 205 26.87 6.73 12.08
C SER A 205 27.96 6.81 11.02
N HIS A 206 27.75 7.55 9.93
CA HIS A 206 28.77 7.77 8.90
C HIS A 206 29.97 8.55 9.45
N HIS A 207 29.75 9.62 10.21
CA HIS A 207 30.83 10.39 10.82
C HIS A 207 31.64 9.57 11.82
N ARG A 208 31.00 8.75 12.67
CA ARG A 208 31.72 7.85 13.60
C ARG A 208 32.59 6.84 12.87
N ILE A 209 32.06 6.22 11.81
CA ILE A 209 32.82 5.22 11.03
C ILE A 209 33.94 5.89 10.23
N ALA A 210 33.72 7.08 9.66
CA ALA A 210 34.75 7.84 8.96
C ALA A 210 35.94 8.18 9.88
N ASN A 211 35.65 8.54 11.14
CA ASN A 211 36.69 8.84 12.13
C ASN A 211 37.45 7.58 12.60
N ILE A 212 36.84 6.39 12.54
CA ILE A 212 37.48 5.10 12.89
C ILE A 212 38.30 4.53 11.72
N LYS A 213 37.94 4.85 10.47
CA LYS A 213 38.57 4.33 9.24
C LYS A 213 40.03 4.77 9.02
N THR A 214 40.59 5.62 9.86
CA THR A 214 42.02 5.95 9.86
C THR A 214 42.89 4.75 10.24
N ASN A 215 42.34 3.70 10.88
CA ASN A 215 43.05 2.48 11.26
C ASN A 215 42.43 1.21 10.62
N GLN A 216 43.05 0.73 9.54
CA GLN A 216 43.10 -0.65 8.98
C GLN A 216 41.84 -1.43 8.48
N ILE A 217 41.95 -1.80 7.18
CA ILE A 217 41.71 -3.10 6.49
C ILE A 217 40.29 -3.65 6.24
N ASP A 218 39.24 -3.35 7.00
CA ASP A 218 37.92 -4.02 6.78
C ASP A 218 36.90 -3.24 5.90
N ASN A 219 37.37 -2.65 4.80
CA ASN A 219 36.60 -1.69 3.99
C ASN A 219 35.52 -2.29 3.06
N ASN A 220 35.63 -3.56 2.66
CA ASN A 220 34.77 -4.13 1.61
C ASN A 220 33.44 -4.70 2.11
N VAL A 221 33.36 -5.25 3.32
CA VAL A 221 32.13 -5.90 3.82
C VAL A 221 31.15 -4.91 4.45
N ARG A 222 31.65 -3.88 5.16
CA ARG A 222 30.80 -2.88 5.85
C ARG A 222 30.30 -1.76 4.93
N GLY A 223 31.04 -1.41 3.87
CA GLY A 223 30.66 -0.36 2.92
C GLY A 223 29.40 -0.67 2.11
N GLY A 224 29.14 -1.96 1.80
CA GLY A 224 27.94 -2.41 1.08
C GLY A 224 26.65 -2.25 1.89
N SER A 225 26.66 -2.72 3.14
CA SER A 225 25.51 -2.63 4.05
C SER A 225 25.09 -1.18 4.32
N GLN A 226 26.05 -0.28 4.48
CA GLN A 226 25.77 1.12 4.79
C GLN A 226 25.21 1.90 3.58
N ARG A 227 25.73 1.65 2.36
CA ARG A 227 25.16 2.21 1.12
C ARG A 227 23.72 1.73 0.90
N GLN A 228 23.46 0.45 1.18
CA GLN A 228 22.13 -0.16 1.07
C GLN A 228 21.11 0.46 2.04
N GLN A 229 21.52 0.79 3.26
CA GLN A 229 20.66 1.51 4.24
C GLN A 229 20.35 2.95 3.82
N SER A 230 21.33 3.67 3.25
CA SER A 230 21.12 5.03 2.74
C SER A 230 20.15 5.05 1.55
N THR A 231 20.32 4.14 0.59
CA THR A 231 19.37 4.00 -0.55
C THR A 231 17.96 3.68 -0.07
N LEU A 232 17.80 2.77 0.89
CA LEU A 232 16.48 2.42 1.42
C LEU A 232 15.81 3.62 2.12
N THR A 233 16.58 4.42 2.84
CA THR A 233 16.09 5.63 3.52
C THR A 233 15.67 6.71 2.53
N ALA A 234 16.45 6.92 1.47
CA ALA A 234 16.07 7.83 0.38
C ALA A 234 14.76 7.40 -0.29
N LEU A 235 14.56 6.09 -0.50
CA LEU A 235 13.31 5.56 -1.06
C LEU A 235 12.11 5.81 -0.16
N MET A 236 12.27 5.71 1.15
CA MET A 236 11.21 6.04 2.09
C MET A 236 10.85 7.53 2.03
N LEU A 237 11.82 8.43 1.92
CA LEU A 237 11.57 9.86 1.78
C LEU A 237 10.82 10.20 0.49
N ILE A 238 11.24 9.60 -0.63
CA ILE A 238 10.52 9.72 -1.90
C ILE A 238 9.09 9.21 -1.75
N GLN A 239 8.89 8.07 -1.08
CA GLN A 239 7.57 7.53 -0.78
C GLN A 239 6.73 8.51 0.05
N VAL A 240 7.31 9.20 1.04
CA VAL A 240 6.58 10.22 1.83
C VAL A 240 6.10 11.36 0.92
N CYS A 241 7.00 11.91 0.11
CA CYS A 241 6.69 13.01 -0.79
C CYS A 241 5.58 12.61 -1.76
N LEU A 242 5.69 11.43 -2.37
CA LEU A 242 4.69 10.92 -3.31
C LEU A 242 3.35 10.66 -2.64
N LEU A 243 3.32 10.04 -1.46
CA LEU A 243 2.07 9.79 -0.73
C LEU A 243 1.39 11.11 -0.34
N THR A 244 2.17 12.10 0.08
CA THR A 244 1.66 13.43 0.44
C THR A 244 1.07 14.12 -0.78
N ILE A 245 1.82 14.19 -1.89
CA ILE A 245 1.37 14.82 -3.13
C ILE A 245 0.13 14.12 -3.69
N CYS A 246 0.05 12.78 -3.56
CA CYS A 246 -1.05 12.03 -4.13
C CYS A 246 -2.34 12.06 -3.28
N ASN A 247 -2.22 12.09 -1.95
CA ASN A 247 -3.36 11.93 -1.05
C ASN A 247 -3.87 13.25 -0.46
N LEU A 248 -2.99 14.25 -0.26
CA LEU A 248 -3.38 15.54 0.31
C LEU A 248 -4.46 16.26 -0.52
N PRO A 249 -4.41 16.28 -1.88
CA PRO A 249 -5.46 16.88 -2.68
C PRO A 249 -6.85 16.28 -2.41
N ALA A 250 -6.92 14.96 -2.12
CA ALA A 250 -8.18 14.27 -1.83
C ALA A 250 -8.77 14.67 -0.48
N GLY A 251 -7.92 14.80 0.54
CA GLY A 251 -8.31 15.33 1.84
C GLY A 251 -8.85 16.76 1.73
N ILE A 252 -8.11 17.64 1.03
CA ILE A 252 -8.52 19.04 0.83
C ILE A 252 -9.85 19.13 0.06
N HIS A 253 -9.97 18.38 -1.04
CA HIS A 253 -11.18 18.38 -1.85
C HIS A 253 -12.41 17.91 -1.05
N LYS A 254 -12.28 16.85 -0.24
CA LYS A 254 -13.37 16.37 0.63
C LYS A 254 -13.87 17.48 1.57
N ILE A 255 -12.95 18.11 2.31
CA ILE A 255 -13.29 19.21 3.22
C ILE A 255 -13.94 20.37 2.46
N TYR A 256 -13.39 20.76 1.31
CA TYR A 256 -13.99 21.78 0.46
C TYR A 256 -15.43 21.43 0.05
N THR A 257 -15.67 20.20 -0.40
CA THR A 257 -17.01 19.78 -0.84
C THR A 257 -18.04 19.71 0.27
N THR A 258 -17.60 19.44 1.50
CA THR A 258 -18.45 19.36 2.69
C THR A 258 -18.77 20.76 3.22
N ILE A 259 -17.79 21.68 3.26
CA ILE A 259 -18.03 23.08 3.63
C ILE A 259 -18.97 23.78 2.63
N THR A 260 -18.83 23.47 1.35
CA THR A 260 -19.62 24.11 0.28
C THR A 260 -20.86 23.33 -0.13
N GLU A 261 -21.33 22.37 0.68
CA GLU A 261 -22.47 21.52 0.34
C GLU A 261 -23.77 22.32 0.20
N ASN A 262 -24.01 23.26 1.12
CA ASN A 262 -25.22 24.09 1.15
C ASN A 262 -25.12 25.34 0.27
N THR A 263 -24.01 25.52 -0.45
CA THR A 263 -23.84 26.66 -1.35
C THR A 263 -24.48 26.37 -2.69
N TYR A 264 -25.23 27.33 -3.24
CA TYR A 264 -25.74 27.22 -4.61
C TYR A 264 -24.57 27.21 -5.61
N LYS A 265 -24.54 26.20 -6.49
CA LYS A 265 -23.49 26.02 -7.50
C LYS A 265 -24.09 25.91 -8.89
N SER A 266 -23.51 26.62 -9.85
CA SER A 266 -23.95 26.53 -11.24
C SER A 266 -23.69 25.11 -11.81
N PRO A 267 -24.42 24.70 -12.88
CA PRO A 267 -24.18 23.42 -13.53
C PRO A 267 -22.73 23.24 -14.01
N GLU A 268 -22.09 24.31 -14.49
CA GLU A 268 -20.69 24.32 -14.92
C GLU A 268 -19.74 24.11 -13.74
N GLN A 269 -19.99 24.78 -12.61
CA GLN A 269 -19.20 24.61 -11.39
C GLN A 269 -19.28 23.16 -10.88
N ARG A 270 -20.47 22.55 -10.87
CA ARG A 270 -20.62 21.13 -10.51
C ARG A 270 -19.85 20.21 -11.48
N GLY A 271 -19.85 20.54 -12.77
CA GLY A 271 -19.08 19.82 -13.78
C GLY A 271 -17.57 19.85 -13.48
N ILE A 272 -17.02 21.04 -13.19
CA ILE A 272 -15.61 21.23 -12.84
C ILE A 272 -15.25 20.48 -11.56
N GLU A 273 -16.06 20.62 -10.50
CA GLU A 273 -15.85 19.91 -9.25
C GLU A 273 -15.87 18.39 -9.42
N THR A 274 -16.73 17.89 -10.31
CA THR A 274 -16.76 16.45 -10.62
C THR A 274 -15.47 16.00 -11.29
N ILE A 275 -14.92 16.78 -12.25
CA ILE A 275 -13.63 16.46 -12.88
C ILE A 275 -12.50 16.45 -11.85
N ILE A 276 -12.43 17.48 -10.99
CA ILE A 276 -11.41 17.58 -9.94
C ILE A 276 -11.54 16.37 -8.99
N PHE A 277 -12.75 16.04 -8.57
CA PHE A 277 -13.02 14.84 -7.77
C PHE A 277 -12.49 13.58 -8.43
N GLN A 278 -12.76 13.35 -9.72
CA GLN A 278 -12.26 12.16 -10.41
C GLN A 278 -10.72 12.14 -10.44
N LEU A 279 -10.08 13.24 -10.84
CA LEU A 279 -8.63 13.34 -10.95
C LEU A 279 -7.94 13.10 -9.60
N VAL A 280 -8.42 13.75 -8.55
CA VAL A 280 -7.84 13.71 -7.22
C VAL A 280 -7.96 12.32 -6.58
N TYR A 281 -9.10 11.63 -6.78
CA TYR A 281 -9.26 10.26 -6.29
C TYR A 281 -8.44 9.26 -7.10
N LEU A 282 -8.35 9.41 -8.42
CA LEU A 282 -7.45 8.60 -9.24
C LEU A 282 -6.00 8.77 -8.78
N LEU A 283 -5.59 10.02 -8.49
CA LEU A 283 -4.27 10.32 -7.96
C LEU A 283 -4.00 9.61 -6.61
N THR A 284 -5.00 9.53 -5.72
CA THR A 284 -4.90 8.76 -4.48
C THR A 284 -4.61 7.27 -4.75
N TYR A 285 -5.31 6.66 -5.70
CA TYR A 285 -5.06 5.27 -6.08
C TYR A 285 -3.69 5.07 -6.74
N VAL A 286 -3.20 6.05 -7.52
CA VAL A 286 -1.82 6.05 -8.02
C VAL A 286 -0.84 6.02 -6.85
N GLY A 287 -1.02 6.87 -5.84
CA GLY A 287 -0.17 6.91 -4.64
C GLY A 287 -0.06 5.56 -3.93
N ILE A 288 -1.13 4.76 -3.94
CA ILE A 288 -1.19 3.44 -3.30
C ILE A 288 -0.66 2.32 -4.21
N ALA A 289 -0.73 2.48 -5.53
CA ALA A 289 -0.22 1.54 -6.51
C ALA A 289 1.31 1.67 -6.74
N LEU A 290 1.86 2.88 -6.57
CA LEU A 290 3.27 3.20 -6.82
C LEU A 290 4.33 2.51 -5.94
N PRO A 291 4.10 2.15 -4.64
CA PRO A 291 5.15 1.63 -3.78
C PRO A 291 5.92 0.44 -4.38
N PHE A 292 5.24 -0.51 -5.04
CA PHE A 292 5.89 -1.63 -5.72
C PHE A 292 6.92 -1.15 -6.76
N TYR A 293 6.52 -0.22 -7.61
CA TYR A 293 7.34 0.27 -8.70
C TYR A 293 8.54 1.08 -8.18
N LEU A 294 8.33 1.88 -7.14
CA LEU A 294 9.41 2.63 -6.49
C LEU A 294 10.45 1.70 -5.87
N TYR A 295 10.01 0.70 -5.09
CA TYR A 295 10.94 -0.22 -4.45
C TYR A 295 11.62 -1.16 -5.46
N THR A 296 10.89 -1.64 -6.46
CA THR A 296 11.40 -2.59 -7.47
C THR A 296 12.30 -1.91 -8.50
N LEU A 297 11.95 -0.73 -9.03
CA LEU A 297 12.77 -0.08 -10.05
C LEU A 297 14.04 0.53 -9.45
N THR A 298 13.97 1.05 -8.22
CA THR A 298 15.09 1.78 -7.64
C THR A 298 15.96 0.92 -6.71
N GLY A 299 15.40 -0.13 -6.08
CA GLY A 299 16.15 -1.01 -5.17
C GLY A 299 16.90 -2.13 -5.89
N LYS A 300 18.25 -2.14 -5.82
CA LYS A 300 19.05 -3.29 -6.29
C LYS A 300 18.63 -4.60 -5.59
N LEU A 301 18.39 -4.54 -4.28
CA LEU A 301 17.88 -5.65 -3.48
C LEU A 301 16.58 -6.25 -3.99
N PHE A 302 15.62 -5.40 -4.34
CA PHE A 302 14.30 -5.85 -4.81
C PHE A 302 14.41 -6.46 -6.20
N ARG A 303 15.22 -5.87 -7.08
CA ARG A 303 15.52 -6.47 -8.39
C ARG A 303 16.19 -7.82 -8.25
N GLU A 304 17.21 -7.92 -7.40
CA GLU A 304 17.92 -9.18 -7.15
C GLU A 304 17.00 -10.24 -6.55
N ALA A 305 16.14 -9.88 -5.60
CA ALA A 305 15.13 -10.78 -5.06
C ALA A 305 14.14 -11.25 -6.14
N LEU A 306 13.67 -10.34 -6.99
CA LEU A 306 12.74 -10.64 -8.09
C LEU A 306 13.40 -11.54 -9.14
N PHE A 307 14.60 -11.21 -9.61
CA PHE A 307 15.34 -12.02 -10.59
C PHE A 307 15.72 -13.39 -10.03
N ARG A 308 16.20 -13.46 -8.78
CA ARG A 308 16.52 -14.74 -8.11
C ARG A 308 15.28 -15.63 -8.07
N ARG A 309 14.10 -15.07 -7.80
CA ARG A 309 12.85 -15.85 -7.74
C ARG A 309 12.31 -16.23 -9.11
N TYR A 310 12.34 -15.30 -10.08
CA TYR A 310 11.99 -15.60 -11.47
C TYR A 310 12.84 -16.78 -11.98
N TYR A 311 14.15 -16.72 -11.74
CA TYR A 311 15.08 -17.78 -12.10
C TYR A 311 14.74 -19.10 -11.38
N LEU A 312 14.53 -19.10 -10.06
CA LEU A 312 14.19 -20.31 -9.31
C LEU A 312 12.86 -20.96 -9.77
N ILE A 313 11.83 -20.17 -10.09
CA ILE A 313 10.54 -20.69 -10.56
C ILE A 313 10.67 -21.30 -11.96
N PHE A 314 11.35 -20.60 -12.87
CA PHE A 314 11.54 -21.08 -14.24
C PHE A 314 12.51 -22.27 -14.32
N HIS A 315 13.61 -22.25 -13.58
CA HIS A 315 14.59 -23.34 -13.63
C HIS A 315 14.14 -24.59 -12.86
N ARG A 316 13.44 -24.45 -11.73
CA ARG A 316 12.90 -25.61 -10.99
C ARG A 316 11.81 -26.35 -11.77
N ARG A 317 11.06 -25.64 -12.65
CA ARG A 317 10.13 -26.29 -13.60
C ARG A 317 10.87 -27.10 -14.67
N ARG A 318 12.03 -26.62 -15.14
CA ARG A 318 12.86 -27.34 -16.13
C ARG A 318 13.45 -28.63 -15.55
N THR A 319 13.99 -28.60 -14.33
CA THR A 319 14.62 -29.78 -13.71
C THR A 319 13.60 -30.89 -13.36
N ASN A 320 12.39 -30.53 -12.94
CA ASN A 320 11.34 -31.51 -12.65
C ASN A 320 10.77 -32.17 -13.92
N GLN A 321 10.75 -31.46 -15.07
CA GLN A 321 10.42 -32.07 -16.35
C GLN A 321 11.48 -33.09 -16.80
N SER A 322 12.77 -32.81 -16.59
CA SER A 322 13.85 -33.75 -16.93
C SER A 322 13.82 -35.05 -16.10
N ILE A 323 13.51 -34.97 -14.81
CA ILE A 323 13.44 -36.14 -13.91
C ILE A 323 12.21 -37.02 -14.22
N THR A 324 11.09 -36.41 -14.61
CA THR A 324 9.86 -37.14 -14.99
C THR A 324 10.04 -37.89 -16.33
N ILE A 325 10.85 -37.35 -17.24
CA ILE A 325 11.19 -38.05 -18.49
C ILE A 325 12.17 -39.21 -18.22
N ALA A 326 13.15 -39.04 -17.34
CA ALA A 326 14.13 -40.09 -17.01
C ALA A 326 13.55 -41.27 -16.20
N THR A 327 12.51 -41.04 -15.39
CA THR A 327 11.86 -42.10 -14.60
C THR A 327 10.87 -42.95 -15.40
N LYS A 328 10.40 -42.48 -16.56
CA LYS A 328 9.52 -43.26 -17.44
C LYS A 328 10.28 -44.22 -18.38
N SER A 329 11.62 -44.20 -18.36
CA SER A 329 12.49 -44.96 -19.29
C SER A 329 13.22 -46.14 -18.66
N ARG A 330 13.02 -46.46 -17.37
CA ARG A 330 13.63 -47.66 -16.75
C ARG A 330 12.60 -48.79 -16.62
N PRO A 331 12.68 -49.85 -17.45
CA PRO A 331 11.94 -51.08 -17.19
C PRO A 331 12.53 -51.78 -15.96
N ASN A 332 11.66 -52.14 -15.02
CA ASN A 332 11.99 -52.84 -13.80
C ASN A 332 12.46 -54.27 -14.10
N HIS A 333 13.74 -54.56 -13.86
CA HIS A 333 14.23 -55.91 -13.59
C HIS A 333 15.38 -55.81 -12.61
N VAL A 334 15.10 -55.95 -11.31
CA VAL A 334 16.11 -56.38 -10.33
C VAL A 334 15.43 -57.33 -9.35
N GLN A 335 15.97 -58.55 -9.33
CA GLN A 335 15.61 -59.69 -8.50
C GLN A 335 15.83 -59.39 -7.02
N ILE A 336 14.91 -59.87 -6.19
CA ILE A 336 15.08 -60.00 -4.74
C ILE A 336 15.67 -61.40 -4.51
N ASN A 337 16.91 -61.47 -4.02
CA ASN A 337 17.47 -62.70 -3.45
C ASN A 337 17.14 -62.70 -1.95
N GLU A 338 16.34 -63.68 -1.53
CA GLU A 338 16.17 -64.08 -0.14
C GLU A 338 17.43 -64.82 0.32
N LEU A 339 18.02 -64.36 1.42
CA LEU A 339 19.05 -65.06 2.20
C LEU A 339 18.33 -65.78 3.36
N GLN A 340 18.28 -67.11 3.32
CA GLN A 340 18.02 -67.99 4.45
C GLN A 340 19.09 -69.09 4.48
N HIS A 341 19.48 -69.48 5.70
CA HIS A 341 20.44 -70.54 6.08
C HIS A 341 21.92 -70.19 5.82
N GLU A 342 22.87 -70.38 6.73
CA GLU A 342 22.95 -71.09 8.02
C GLU A 342 24.17 -70.55 8.80
#